data_AF-A0A136MZ25-F1
#
_entry.id   AF-A0A136MZ25-F1
#
_cell.length_a   1.000
_cell.length_b   1.000
_cell.length_c   1.000
_cell.angle_alpha   90.00
_cell.angle_beta   90.00
_cell.angle_gamma   90.00
#
_symmetry.space_group_name_H-M   'P 1'
#
loop_
_entity.id
_entity.type
_entity.pdbx_description
1 polymer ?
#
loop_
_entity_poly.entity_id
_entity_poly.type
_entity_poly.pdbx_seq_one_letter_code
_entity_poly.pdbx_strand_id
1 'polypeptide(L)'
;MDRRETLKTISLLLGYSLTAGTATAFLNGCKASTSDDWKPTTLTEEEVNTLAEICEAILPKTDTPGAKDALCHRYIDEMITHFYTEDKRTYFKKELKKIRSKVQRKIRSSFFGPQSK
;
A
#
# COMPACT_ATOMS: atom_id res chain seq x y z
N MET A 1 -12.60 -32.85 -44.75
CA MET A 1 -12.60 -32.49 -43.32
C MET A 1 -11.35 -31.64 -43.08
N ASP A 2 -11.54 -30.33 -43.05
CA ASP A 2 -10.44 -29.37 -43.18
C ASP A 2 -9.84 -29.01 -41.82
N ARG A 3 -8.69 -29.60 -41.53
CA ARG A 3 -7.87 -29.33 -40.33
C ARG A 3 -7.67 -27.83 -40.04
N ARG A 4 -7.62 -26.97 -41.07
CA ARG A 4 -7.46 -25.51 -40.92
C ARG A 4 -8.72 -24.83 -40.38
N GLU A 5 -9.90 -25.29 -40.79
CA GLU A 5 -11.19 -24.80 -40.28
C GLU A 5 -11.36 -25.18 -38.81
N THR A 6 -11.07 -26.43 -38.45
CA THR A 6 -11.16 -26.90 -37.05
C THR A 6 -10.22 -26.11 -36.14
N LEU A 7 -9.00 -25.82 -36.58
CA LEU A 7 -8.05 -25.01 -35.80
C LEU A 7 -8.54 -23.56 -35.61
N LYS A 8 -9.14 -22.94 -36.63
CA LYS A 8 -9.72 -21.60 -36.53
C LYS A 8 -10.90 -21.55 -35.55
N THR A 9 -11.77 -22.56 -35.60
CA THR A 9 -12.94 -22.63 -34.72
C THR A 9 -12.51 -22.90 -33.26
N ILE A 10 -11.53 -23.78 -33.04
CA ILE A 10 -10.97 -24.02 -31.71
C ILE A 10 -10.28 -22.76 -31.17
N SER A 11 -9.52 -22.02 -32.00
CA SER A 11 -8.88 -20.78 -31.55
C SER A 11 -9.88 -19.66 -31.25
N LEU A 12 -10.98 -19.58 -32.00
CA LEU A 12 -12.09 -18.66 -31.73
C LEU A 12 -12.79 -19.00 -30.40
N LEU A 13 -13.10 -20.27 -30.16
CA LEU A 13 -13.75 -20.72 -28.92
C LEU A 13 -12.85 -20.51 -27.69
N LEU A 14 -11.56 -20.83 -27.80
CA LEU A 14 -10.58 -20.58 -26.73
C LEU A 14 -10.33 -19.09 -26.51
N GLY A 15 -10.22 -18.29 -27.58
CA GLY A 15 -10.07 -16.85 -27.47
C GLY A 15 -11.27 -16.21 -26.75
N TYR A 16 -12.49 -16.59 -27.14
CA TYR A 16 -13.72 -16.04 -26.57
C TYR A 16 -13.93 -16.42 -25.09
N SER A 17 -13.56 -17.65 -24.70
CA SER A 17 -13.69 -18.11 -23.31
C SER A 17 -12.68 -17.44 -22.37
N LEU A 18 -11.46 -17.18 -22.86
CA LEU A 18 -10.41 -16.56 -22.06
C LEU A 18 -10.64 -15.06 -21.85
N THR A 19 -11.10 -14.33 -22.87
CA THR A 19 -11.23 -12.86 -22.77
C THR A 19 -12.21 -12.40 -21.68
N ALA A 20 -13.32 -13.11 -21.46
CA ALA A 20 -14.32 -12.70 -20.48
C ALA A 20 -13.84 -12.83 -19.01
N GLY A 21 -13.06 -13.87 -18.68
CA GLY A 21 -12.60 -14.13 -17.31
C GLY A 21 -11.22 -13.53 -16.98
N THR A 22 -10.32 -13.44 -17.97
CA THR A 22 -8.95 -12.96 -17.74
C THR A 22 -8.82 -11.45 -17.78
N ALA A 23 -9.69 -10.74 -18.49
CA ALA A 23 -9.66 -9.28 -18.54
C ALA A 23 -9.90 -8.65 -17.16
N THR A 24 -10.86 -9.16 -16.39
CA THR A 24 -11.11 -8.69 -15.02
C THR A 24 -9.97 -9.04 -14.07
N ALA A 25 -9.34 -10.22 -14.20
CA ALA A 25 -8.16 -10.56 -13.41
C ALA A 25 -6.95 -9.66 -13.75
N PHE A 26 -6.74 -9.34 -15.03
CA PHE A 26 -5.66 -8.47 -15.47
C PHE A 26 -5.89 -7.01 -15.05
N LEU A 27 -7.12 -6.51 -15.16
CA LEU A 27 -7.51 -5.17 -14.74
C LEU A 27 -7.54 -5.01 -13.21
N ASN A 28 -7.93 -6.06 -12.46
CA ASN A 28 -7.86 -6.06 -10.99
C ASN A 28 -6.46 -6.38 -10.45
N GLY A 29 -5.53 -6.88 -11.27
CA GLY A 29 -4.13 -7.10 -10.86
C GLY A 29 -3.42 -5.81 -10.41
N CYS A 30 -3.91 -4.65 -10.83
CA CYS A 30 -3.42 -3.34 -10.35
C CYS A 30 -3.99 -2.91 -9.00
N LYS A 31 -4.94 -3.66 -8.40
CA LYS A 31 -5.46 -3.36 -7.07
C LYS A 31 -4.79 -4.27 -6.05
N ALA A 32 -4.03 -3.66 -5.14
CA ALA A 32 -3.49 -4.35 -3.99
C ALA A 32 -4.65 -4.93 -3.16
N SER A 33 -4.54 -6.19 -2.75
CA SER A 33 -5.61 -6.86 -2.01
C SER A 33 -5.76 -6.22 -0.62
N THR A 34 -6.88 -5.52 -0.41
CA THR A 34 -7.24 -4.92 0.87
C THR A 34 -7.96 -5.94 1.73
N SER A 35 -7.34 -7.10 2.00
CA SER A 35 -7.92 -8.02 2.98
C SER A 35 -8.07 -7.29 4.31
N ASP A 36 -9.29 -7.35 4.87
CA ASP A 36 -9.63 -6.78 6.18
C ASP A 36 -8.91 -7.51 7.33
N ASP A 37 -8.37 -8.71 7.06
CA ASP A 37 -7.70 -9.55 8.06
C ASP A 37 -6.21 -9.21 8.26
N TRP A 38 -5.63 -8.32 7.45
CA TRP A 38 -4.22 -7.99 7.60
C TRP A 38 -3.98 -7.23 8.91
N LYS A 39 -3.00 -7.70 9.70
CA LYS A 39 -2.55 -7.05 10.93
C LYS A 39 -1.05 -6.82 10.89
N PRO A 40 -0.57 -5.70 11.46
CA PRO A 40 0.85 -5.46 11.66
C PRO A 40 1.49 -6.59 12.48
N THR A 41 2.68 -7.01 12.10
CA THR A 41 3.45 -8.04 12.80
C THR A 41 4.49 -7.44 13.73
N THR A 42 5.26 -6.45 13.27
CA THR A 42 6.33 -5.83 14.08
C THR A 42 5.87 -4.52 14.70
N LEU A 43 5.26 -3.63 13.92
CA LEU A 43 4.76 -2.33 14.37
C LEU A 43 3.42 -2.48 15.09
N THR A 44 3.09 -1.54 15.98
CA THR A 44 1.71 -1.47 16.54
C THR A 44 0.74 -0.88 15.52
N GLU A 45 -0.57 -1.06 15.71
CA GLU A 45 -1.58 -0.43 14.85
C GLU A 45 -1.42 1.10 14.78
N GLU A 46 -1.13 1.75 15.91
CA GLU A 46 -0.88 3.20 15.93
C GLU A 46 0.39 3.59 15.15
N GLU A 47 1.44 2.79 15.23
CA GLU A 47 2.69 3.01 14.51
C GLU A 47 2.49 2.84 13.00
N VAL A 48 1.81 1.77 12.57
CA VAL A 48 1.47 1.54 11.16
C VAL A 48 0.57 2.62 10.61
N ASN A 49 -0.44 3.06 11.36
CA ASN A 49 -1.31 4.16 10.92
C ASN A 49 -0.53 5.47 10.78
N THR A 50 0.38 5.75 11.72
CA THR A 50 1.28 6.91 11.60
C THR A 50 2.16 6.80 10.37
N LEU A 51 2.72 5.62 10.12
CA LEU A 51 3.55 5.35 8.94
C LEU A 51 2.75 5.48 7.64
N ALA A 52 1.50 5.03 7.61
CA ALA A 52 0.60 5.16 6.47
C ALA A 52 0.37 6.63 6.10
N GLU A 53 0.12 7.50 7.08
CA GLU A 53 -0.01 8.93 6.84
C GLU A 53 1.31 9.58 6.39
N ILE A 54 2.45 9.15 6.93
CA ILE A 54 3.76 9.62 6.47
C ILE A 54 4.01 9.23 5.00
N CYS A 55 3.74 7.97 4.64
CA CYS A 55 3.90 7.49 3.28
C CYS A 55 2.97 8.24 2.32
N GLU A 56 1.71 8.48 2.70
CA GLU A 56 0.77 9.25 1.89
C GLU A 56 1.20 10.71 1.73
N ALA A 57 1.77 11.32 2.78
CA ALA A 57 2.30 12.67 2.66
C ALA A 57 3.49 12.76 1.69
N ILE A 58 4.27 11.68 1.52
CA ILE A 58 5.39 11.60 0.57
C ILE A 58 4.88 11.35 -0.85
N LEU A 59 3.95 10.41 -1.01
CA LEU A 59 3.35 10.07 -2.30
C LEU A 59 1.82 10.12 -2.16
N PRO A 60 1.24 11.33 -2.26
CA PRO A 60 -0.19 11.50 -2.14
C PRO A 60 -0.89 10.99 -3.40
N LYS A 61 -2.15 10.57 -3.22
CA LYS A 61 -3.02 10.31 -4.36
C LYS A 61 -3.16 11.54 -5.25
N THR A 62 -2.98 11.34 -6.54
CA THR A 62 -3.23 12.33 -7.60
C THR A 62 -4.08 11.65 -8.68
N ASP A 63 -3.69 11.75 -9.96
CA ASP A 63 -4.29 10.96 -11.04
C ASP A 63 -3.88 9.48 -10.96
N THR A 64 -2.82 9.18 -10.20
CA THR A 64 -2.38 7.82 -9.86
C THR A 64 -2.67 7.48 -8.39
N PRO A 65 -2.79 6.19 -8.04
CA PRO A 65 -2.94 5.76 -6.64
C PRO A 65 -1.83 6.31 -5.73
N GLY A 66 -2.21 6.69 -4.51
CA GLY A 66 -1.27 7.14 -3.46
C GLY A 66 -0.59 5.98 -2.73
N ALA A 67 0.29 6.29 -1.79
CA ALA A 67 1.02 5.26 -1.03
C ALA A 67 0.13 4.37 -0.16
N LYS A 68 -0.98 4.89 0.38
CA LYS A 68 -1.98 4.10 1.11
C LYS A 68 -2.73 3.17 0.18
N ASP A 69 -3.11 3.65 -1.01
CA ASP A 69 -3.76 2.82 -2.03
C ASP A 69 -2.83 1.69 -2.50
N ALA A 70 -1.52 1.95 -2.56
CA ALA A 70 -0.48 0.98 -2.90
C ALA A 70 -0.02 0.11 -1.71
N LEU A 71 -0.64 0.25 -0.53
CA LEU A 71 -0.32 -0.50 0.70
C LEU A 71 1.16 -0.43 1.11
N CYS A 72 1.86 0.68 0.84
CA CYS A 72 3.29 0.82 1.14
C CYS A 72 3.61 0.60 2.62
N HIS A 73 2.74 1.06 3.52
CA HIS A 73 2.90 0.90 4.97
C HIS A 73 2.85 -0.58 5.41
N ARG A 74 2.02 -1.41 4.76
CA ARG A 74 1.97 -2.86 5.02
C ARG A 74 3.29 -3.51 4.59
N TYR A 75 3.74 -3.19 3.38
CA TYR A 75 5.00 -3.70 2.86
C TYR A 75 6.20 -3.32 3.74
N ILE A 76 6.24 -2.09 4.27
CA ILE A 76 7.31 -1.66 5.16
C ILE A 76 7.31 -2.47 6.46
N ASP A 77 6.14 -2.75 7.07
CA ASP A 77 6.06 -3.58 8.27
C ASP A 77 6.58 -5.02 8.01
N GLU A 78 6.22 -5.62 6.88
CA GLU A 78 6.75 -6.92 6.44
C GLU A 78 8.27 -6.87 6.25
N MET A 79 8.77 -5.80 5.61
CA MET A 79 10.19 -5.57 5.40
C MET A 79 10.97 -5.50 6.72
N ILE A 80 10.44 -4.76 7.69
CA ILE A 80 11.03 -4.65 9.03
C ILE A 80 10.98 -6.01 9.74
N THR A 81 9.86 -6.73 9.61
CA THR A 81 9.63 -8.03 10.24
C THR A 81 10.60 -9.10 9.74
N HIS A 82 10.90 -9.12 8.44
CA HIS A 82 11.70 -10.19 7.85
C HIS A 82 13.17 -9.85 7.67
N PHE A 83 13.54 -8.57 7.52
CA PHE A 83 14.90 -8.19 7.12
C PHE A 83 15.64 -7.30 8.13
N TYR A 84 14.97 -6.75 9.15
CA TYR A 84 15.67 -5.94 10.16
C TYR A 84 16.11 -6.81 11.35
N THR A 85 17.33 -6.56 11.83
CA THR A 85 17.80 -7.03 13.13
C THR A 85 17.06 -6.31 14.26
N GLU A 86 17.07 -6.87 15.47
CA GLU A 86 16.35 -6.30 16.62
C GLU A 86 16.77 -4.86 16.94
N ASP A 87 18.07 -4.57 16.88
CA ASP A 87 18.60 -3.20 17.07
C ASP A 87 18.02 -2.22 16.04
N LYS A 88 17.91 -2.65 14.77
CA LYS A 88 17.35 -1.83 13.69
C LYS A 88 15.83 -1.65 13.86
N ARG A 89 15.10 -2.67 14.31
CA ARG A 89 13.66 -2.57 14.61
C ARG A 89 13.42 -1.56 15.74
N THR A 90 14.18 -1.68 16.83
CA THR A 90 14.09 -0.77 17.98
C THR A 90 14.44 0.66 17.57
N TYR A 91 15.50 0.84 16.80
CA TYR A 91 15.88 2.15 16.26
C TYR A 91 14.77 2.74 15.39
N PHE A 92 14.19 1.96 14.47
CA PHE A 92 13.10 2.41 13.61
C PHE A 92 11.89 2.89 14.42
N LYS A 93 11.41 2.09 15.38
CA LYS A 93 10.28 2.48 16.27
C LYS A 93 10.58 3.76 17.05
N LYS A 94 11.81 3.91 17.55
CA LYS A 94 12.25 5.12 18.25
C LYS A 94 12.19 6.35 17.35
N GLU A 95 12.69 6.26 16.11
CA GLU A 95 12.66 7.39 15.18
C GLU A 95 11.23 7.72 14.71
N LEU A 96 10.39 6.70 14.46
CA LEU A 96 8.98 6.88 14.12
C LEU A 96 8.23 7.65 15.24
N LYS A 97 8.46 7.27 16.51
CA LYS A 97 7.89 7.97 17.66
C LYS A 97 8.37 9.42 17.75
N LYS A 98 9.66 9.68 17.50
CA LYS A 98 10.21 11.04 17.47
C LYS A 98 9.55 11.91 16.41
N ILE A 99 9.31 11.37 15.21
CA ILE A 99 8.61 12.09 14.13
C ILE A 99 7.21 12.48 14.61
N ARG A 100 6.43 11.52 15.13
CA ARG A 100 5.07 11.78 15.66
C ARG A 100 5.07 12.88 16.72
N SER A 101 5.99 12.81 17.69
CA SER A 101 6.09 13.84 18.74
C SER A 101 6.49 15.21 18.19
N LYS A 102 7.37 15.28 17.20
CA LYS A 102 7.75 16.54 16.54
C LYS A 102 6.56 17.15 15.78
N VAL A 103 5.81 16.34 15.05
CA VAL A 103 4.61 16.76 14.33
C VAL A 103 3.56 17.30 15.30
N GLN A 104 3.24 16.57 16.36
CA GLN A 104 2.29 17.01 17.39
C GLN A 104 2.71 18.33 18.05
N ARG A 105 4.00 18.49 18.38
CA ARG A 105 4.51 19.74 18.95
C ARG A 105 4.36 20.91 17.98
N LYS A 106 4.67 20.71 16.70
CA LYS A 106 4.59 21.75 15.66
C LYS A 106 3.14 22.14 15.37
N ILE A 107 2.22 21.18 15.32
CA ILE A 107 0.79 21.44 15.19
C ILE A 107 0.30 22.23 16.41
N ARG A 108 0.67 21.80 17.62
CA ARG A 108 0.33 22.52 18.86
C ARG A 108 0.87 23.96 18.84
N SER A 109 2.14 24.17 18.49
CA SER A 109 2.70 25.52 18.40
C SER A 109 2.08 26.36 17.28
N SER A 110 1.63 25.76 16.18
CA SER A 110 0.95 26.48 15.10
C SER A 110 -0.47 26.88 15.49
N PHE A 111 -1.15 26.06 16.30
CA PHE A 111 -2.51 26.33 16.79
C PHE A 111 -2.52 27.35 17.94
N PHE A 112 -1.51 27.29 18.81
CA PHE A 112 -1.30 28.25 19.90
C PHE A 112 -0.28 29.35 19.53
N GLY A 113 0.05 29.50 18.24
CA GLY A 113 0.85 30.61 17.72
C GLY A 113 0.10 31.93 17.96
N PRO A 114 0.82 33.06 18.16
CA PRO A 114 0.28 34.22 18.84
C PRO A 114 -0.99 34.76 18.17
N GLN A 115 -2.09 34.74 18.92
CA GLN A 115 -3.20 35.67 18.69
C GLN A 115 -2.73 37.04 19.21
N SER A 116 -2.84 38.09 18.40
CA SER A 116 -2.34 39.48 18.58
C SER A 116 -0.86 39.70 18.16
N LYS A 117 -0.52 40.76 17.42
CA LYS A 117 -1.10 42.10 17.31
C LYS A 117 -1.18 42.58 15.87
#